data_AF-A0A497BF73-F1
#
_entry.id   AF-A0A497BF73-F1
#
_cell.length_a   1.000
_cell.length_b   1.000
_cell.length_c   1.000
_cell.angle_alpha   90.00
_cell.angle_beta   90.00
_cell.angle_gamma   90.00
#
_symmetry.space_group_name_H-M   'P 1'
#
loop_
_entity.id
_entity.type
_entity.pdbx_description
1 polymer ?
#
loop_
_entity_poly.entity_id
_entity_poly.type
_entity_poly.pdbx_seq_one_letter_code
_entity_poly.pdbx_strand_id
1 'polypeptide(L)'
;MLSRKEKEALKKVLGHKVASFTQNGKTYIVFNGENGWECSCPDFIFRKGSYKIIARKDGEVLEVRGCKHIAHVLKERGYRISLIKLTLTW
;
A
#
# COMPACT_ATOMS: atom_id res chain seq x y z
N MET A 1 -3.78 6.61 24.63
CA MET A 1 -4.34 6.07 23.35
C MET A 1 -4.48 7.25 22.40
N LEU A 2 -3.87 7.19 21.20
CA LEU A 2 -3.86 8.34 20.27
C LEU A 2 -5.25 8.56 19.66
N SER A 3 -5.65 9.83 19.52
CA SER A 3 -6.85 10.23 18.81
C SER A 3 -6.76 9.91 17.32
N ARG A 4 -7.92 9.88 16.64
CA ARG A 4 -7.98 9.65 15.18
C ARG A 4 -7.15 10.69 14.40
N LYS A 5 -7.18 11.95 14.83
CA LYS A 5 -6.41 13.04 14.17
C LYS A 5 -4.91 12.84 14.34
N GLU A 6 -4.46 12.41 15.51
CA GLU A 6 -3.04 12.13 15.75
C GLU A 6 -2.55 10.91 14.97
N LYS A 7 -3.35 9.84 14.89
CA LYS A 7 -3.04 8.68 14.03
C LYS A 7 -2.88 9.09 12.56
N GLU A 8 -3.79 9.93 12.05
CA GLU A 8 -3.71 10.46 10.67
C GLU A 8 -2.48 11.35 10.46
N ALA A 9 -2.15 12.21 11.42
CA ALA A 9 -0.94 13.04 11.37
C ALA A 9 0.33 12.17 11.33
N LEU A 10 0.40 11.13 12.17
CA LEU A 10 1.52 10.19 12.18
C LEU A 10 1.66 9.43 10.87
N LYS A 11 0.55 8.98 10.26
CA LYS A 11 0.59 8.35 8.92
C LYS A 11 1.21 9.27 7.87
N LYS A 12 0.90 10.57 7.91
CA LYS A 12 1.46 11.56 6.97
C LYS A 12 2.96 11.81 7.18
N VAL A 13 3.43 11.72 8.41
CA VAL A 13 4.83 11.95 8.78
C VAL A 13 5.68 10.70 8.56
N LEU A 14 5.21 9.54 9.02
CA LEU A 14 5.95 8.27 9.04
C LEU A 14 5.69 7.40 7.80
N GLY A 15 4.66 7.69 7.02
CA GLY A 15 4.33 6.94 5.82
C GLY A 15 5.31 7.20 4.68
N HIS A 16 5.50 6.19 3.84
CA HIS A 16 6.30 6.27 2.63
C HIS A 16 5.56 7.07 1.56
N LYS A 17 6.19 8.14 1.09
CA LYS A 17 5.66 8.97 0.00
C LYS A 17 6.02 8.33 -1.33
N VAL A 18 5.00 7.98 -2.11
CA VAL A 18 5.14 7.34 -3.42
C VAL A 18 4.47 8.22 -4.46
N ALA A 19 5.22 8.60 -5.51
CA ALA A 19 4.66 9.35 -6.62
C ALA A 19 3.59 8.52 -7.34
N SER A 20 2.55 9.20 -7.82
CA SER A 20 1.51 8.60 -8.65
C SER A 20 2.12 8.15 -9.99
N PHE A 21 1.83 6.92 -10.40
CA PHE A 21 2.31 6.39 -11.68
C PHE A 21 1.54 6.93 -12.90
N THR A 22 0.43 7.66 -12.69
CA THR A 22 -0.46 8.11 -13.77
C THR A 22 -0.82 9.59 -13.71
N GLN A 23 -0.52 10.29 -12.60
CA GLN A 23 -0.84 11.71 -12.43
C GLN A 23 0.43 12.45 -12.00
N ASN A 24 1.03 13.21 -12.91
CA ASN A 24 2.27 13.92 -12.63
C ASN A 24 2.09 14.90 -11.45
N GLY A 25 3.12 15.04 -10.62
CA GLY A 25 3.11 15.91 -9.43
C GLY A 25 2.26 15.41 -8.24
N LYS A 26 1.50 14.32 -8.39
CA LYS A 26 0.69 13.76 -7.30
C LYS A 26 1.47 12.72 -6.52
N THR A 27 1.39 12.78 -5.20
CA THR A 27 2.03 11.83 -4.28
C THR A 27 0.98 11.18 -3.39
N TYR A 28 1.14 9.89 -3.15
CA TYR A 28 0.36 9.11 -2.21
C TYR A 28 1.22 8.64 -1.04
N ILE A 29 0.57 8.28 0.05
CA ILE A 29 1.21 7.80 1.27
C ILE A 29 0.90 6.32 1.40
N VAL A 30 1.94 5.52 1.60
CA VAL A 30 1.86 4.10 1.91
C VAL A 30 2.33 3.90 3.35
N PHE A 31 1.56 3.19 4.15
CA PHE A 31 1.85 3.00 5.57
C PHE A 31 1.51 1.57 5.98
N ASN A 32 2.33 0.96 6.85
CA ASN A 32 2.01 -0.31 7.47
C ASN A 32 1.49 -0.04 8.89
N GLY A 33 0.17 -0.06 9.05
CA GLY A 33 -0.48 0.23 10.32
C GLY A 33 -0.93 -1.03 11.06
N GLU A 34 -1.76 -0.82 12.09
CA GLU A 34 -2.32 -1.90 12.92
C GLU A 34 -3.14 -2.92 12.09
N ASN A 35 -3.73 -2.49 10.98
CA ASN A 35 -4.53 -3.33 10.09
C ASN A 35 -3.75 -3.82 8.85
N GLY A 36 -2.42 -3.70 8.88
CA GLY A 36 -1.55 -4.02 7.76
C GLY A 36 -1.31 -2.84 6.81
N TRP A 37 -1.02 -3.16 5.55
CA TRP A 37 -0.63 -2.17 4.55
C TRP A 37 -1.80 -1.35 4.03
N GLU A 38 -1.66 -0.03 4.13
CA GLU A 38 -2.63 0.96 3.70
C GLU A 38 -2.01 1.93 2.70
N CYS A 39 -2.85 2.49 1.81
CA CYS A 39 -2.44 3.54 0.88
C CYS A 39 -3.50 4.63 0.75
N SER A 40 -3.07 5.88 0.61
CA SER A 40 -3.96 7.03 0.39
C SER A 40 -4.41 7.21 -1.07
N CYS A 41 -4.09 6.27 -1.98
CA CYS A 41 -4.52 6.37 -3.36
C CYS A 41 -6.01 5.97 -3.55
N PRO A 42 -6.69 6.48 -4.59
CA PRO A 42 -8.09 6.15 -4.86
C PRO A 42 -8.38 4.64 -4.97
N ASP A 43 -7.48 3.86 -5.59
CA ASP A 43 -7.65 2.41 -5.72
C ASP A 43 -7.78 1.73 -4.36
N PHE A 44 -6.96 2.14 -3.39
CA PHE A 44 -7.04 1.58 -2.04
C PHE A 44 -8.23 2.11 -1.25
N ILE A 45 -8.48 3.42 -1.32
CA ILE A 45 -9.58 4.05 -0.58
C ILE A 45 -10.93 3.46 -1.00
N PHE A 46 -11.18 3.35 -2.31
CA PHE A 46 -12.49 2.94 -2.83
C PHE A 46 -12.64 1.43 -3.02
N ARG A 47 -11.54 0.68 -3.24
CA ARG A 47 -11.61 -0.76 -3.58
C ARG A 47 -10.82 -1.65 -2.64
N LYS A 48 -10.18 -1.08 -1.61
CA LYS A 48 -9.20 -1.76 -0.75
C LYS A 48 -8.03 -2.36 -1.54
N GLY A 49 -7.78 -1.84 -2.75
CA GLY A 49 -6.77 -2.32 -3.68
C GLY A 49 -7.32 -3.32 -4.69
N SER A 50 -6.88 -3.15 -5.94
CA SER A 50 -7.26 -4.00 -7.07
C SER A 50 -6.31 -5.20 -7.31
N TYR A 51 -5.39 -5.48 -6.38
CA TYR A 51 -4.39 -6.54 -6.53
C TYR A 51 -4.28 -7.41 -5.29
N LYS A 52 -4.11 -8.72 -5.49
CA LYS A 52 -3.44 -9.60 -4.52
C LYS A 52 -1.94 -9.52 -4.79
N ILE A 53 -1.19 -9.11 -3.78
CA ILE A 53 0.26 -8.92 -3.78
C ILE A 53 0.86 -10.09 -3.01
N ILE A 54 1.73 -10.86 -3.66
CA ILE A 54 2.51 -11.91 -3.00
C ILE A 54 3.95 -11.40 -2.94
N ALA A 55 4.42 -11.07 -1.74
CA ALA A 55 5.75 -10.52 -1.48
C ALA A 55 6.61 -11.59 -0.79
N ARG A 56 7.79 -11.86 -1.34
CA ARG A 56 8.70 -12.91 -0.83
C ARG A 56 10.06 -12.33 -0.48
N LYS A 57 10.59 -12.67 0.69
CA LYS A 57 11.91 -12.25 1.16
C LYS A 57 12.44 -13.26 2.18
N ASP A 58 13.68 -13.73 2.03
CA ASP A 58 14.38 -14.58 3.00
C ASP A 58 13.59 -15.83 3.48
N GLY A 59 12.83 -16.44 2.56
CA GLY A 59 11.97 -17.61 2.85
C GLY A 59 10.58 -17.26 3.40
N GLU A 60 10.34 -16.00 3.78
CA GLU A 60 9.03 -15.51 4.20
C GLU A 60 8.15 -15.15 3.00
N VAL A 61 6.85 -15.42 3.14
CA VAL A 61 5.81 -15.04 2.17
C VAL A 61 4.77 -14.19 2.88
N LEU A 62 4.60 -12.97 2.39
CA LEU A 62 3.55 -12.04 2.81
C LEU A 62 2.51 -11.93 1.70
N GLU A 63 1.25 -12.20 2.02
CA GLU A 63 0.12 -11.96 1.12
C GLU A 63 -0.66 -10.72 1.56
N VAL A 64 -0.80 -9.75 0.65
CA VAL A 64 -1.45 -8.47 0.93
C VAL A 64 -2.43 -8.16 -0.18
N ARG A 65 -3.67 -7.79 0.15
CA ARG A 65 -4.54 -7.10 -0.82
C ARG A 65 -4.18 -5.61 -0.83
N GLY A 66 -3.90 -5.06 -2.00
CA GLY A 66 -3.44 -3.69 -2.09
C GLY A 66 -3.42 -3.10 -3.49
N CYS A 67 -2.78 -1.94 -3.59
CA CYS A 67 -2.59 -1.22 -4.84
C CYS A 67 -1.12 -1.31 -5.30
N LYS A 68 -0.83 -0.82 -6.51
CA LYS A 68 0.54 -0.79 -7.04
C LYS A 68 1.53 0.01 -6.19
N HIS A 69 1.08 1.02 -5.42
CA HIS A 69 1.99 1.78 -4.55
C HIS A 69 2.47 0.94 -3.35
N ILE A 70 1.61 0.10 -2.76
CA ILE A 70 2.02 -0.85 -1.70
C ILE A 70 3.04 -1.83 -2.26
N ALA A 71 2.77 -2.38 -3.44
CA ALA A 71 3.69 -3.28 -4.13
C ALA A 71 5.06 -2.63 -4.39
N HIS A 72 5.06 -1.35 -4.79
CA HIS A 72 6.27 -0.58 -5.00
C HIS A 72 7.10 -0.43 -3.73
N VAL A 73 6.48 -0.01 -2.61
CA VAL A 73 7.19 0.11 -1.32
C VAL A 73 7.74 -1.23 -0.83
N LEU A 74 6.98 -2.32 -0.99
CA LEU A 74 7.46 -3.65 -0.65
C LEU A 74 8.67 -4.03 -1.52
N LYS A 75 8.65 -3.71 -2.82
CA LYS A 75 9.81 -3.92 -3.70
C LYS A 75 11.03 -3.13 -3.24
N GLU A 76 10.86 -1.85 -2.88
CA GLU A 76 11.95 -1.00 -2.34
C GLU A 76 12.53 -1.55 -1.03
N ARG A 77 11.72 -2.25 -0.22
CA ARG A 77 12.14 -2.94 1.01
C ARG A 77 12.83 -4.30 0.76
N GLY A 78 13.06 -4.66 -0.50
CA GLY A 78 13.80 -5.85 -0.91
C GLY A 78 12.96 -7.09 -1.14
N TYR A 79 11.62 -6.97 -1.18
CA TYR A 79 10.77 -8.12 -1.48
C TYR A 79 10.69 -8.38 -2.99
N ARG A 80 10.67 -9.66 -3.38
CA ARG A 80 10.25 -10.08 -4.72
C ARG A 80 8.73 -10.10 -4.77
N ILE A 81 8.16 -9.40 -5.76
CA ILE A 81 6.70 -9.17 -5.83
C ILE A 81 6.08 -9.92 -7.00
N SER A 82 4.98 -10.63 -6.74
CA SER A 82 4.02 -11.09 -7.75
C SER A 82 2.70 -10.34 -7.57
N LEU A 83 2.11 -9.86 -8.66
CA LEU A 83 0.83 -9.14 -8.66
C LEU A 83 -0.21 -9.93 -9.42
N ILE A 84 -1.32 -10.23 -8.74
CA ILE A 84 -2.50 -10.84 -9.35
C ILE A 84 -3.59 -9.79 -9.33
N LYS A 85 -4.00 -9.32 -10.52
CA LYS A 85 -5.10 -8.35 -10.63
C LYS A 85 -6.41 -9.05 -10.24
N LEU A 86 -7.12 -8.46 -9.29
CA LEU A 86 -8.43 -8.92 -8.90
C LEU A 86 -9.44 -8.43 -9.94
N THR A 87 -10.19 -9.35 -10.52
CA THR A 87 -11.37 -9.02 -11.32
C THR A 87 -12.49 -8.61 -10.36
N LEU A 88 -13.16 -7.51 -10.68
CA LEU A 88 -14.39 -7.13 -9.97
C LEU A 88 -15.46 -8.13 -10.39
N THR A 89 -15.82 -9.04 -9.50
CA THR A 89 -17.11 -9.71 -9.56
C THR A 89 -18.14 -8.71 -9.05
N TRP A 90 -18.94 -8.19 -9.98
CA TRP A 90 -20.09 -7.33 -9.70
C TRP A 90 -21.24 -8.16 -9.14
#